data_AF-A0A970MF98-F1
#
_entry.id   AF-A0A970MF98-F1
#
_cell.length_a   1.000
_cell.length_b   1.000
_cell.length_c   1.000
_cell.angle_alpha   90.00
_cell.angle_beta   90.00
_cell.angle_gamma   90.00
#
_symmetry.space_group_name_H-M   'P 1'
#
loop_
_entity.id
_entity.type
_entity.pdbx_description
1 polymer ?
#
loop_
_entity_poly.entity_id
_entity_poly.type
_entity_poly.pdbx_seq_one_letter_code
_entity_poly.pdbx_strand_id
1 'polypeptide(L)'
;MLSERLKDLEKISQAVGHRPDLVQGGGGNTSVKLDDTLMAVKASGFKLKDITPTEGYVVVNYKNIRDYHQNVDLSQNRDYEKESGEFVRANIVSMDGLKQLRPSVEAGFHSLLKKLVIHTHPVYANIICCSQDGNTLADEVFKNKEYGYIWIPYINPGFMLTIAMKQEIERYTQEHGRFPQVIFMENHGLVVTADSADDCIALHEDVNETIRNYFNMDRSFPEVRLEAAEGGFISKTRYLQDYFKGREVTPDFFDNTVLYPDQLVYLNGNIAVNFTNQKLNINTSTGEIRYLTNEKEALTMEETLLGFIYVVENIAKNNLSLKTMSETQTYFIRNWESEKYRKSLLNQPK
;
A
#
# COMPACT_ATOMS: atom_id res chain seq x y z
N MET A 1 3.18 6.65 -28.67
CA MET A 1 3.92 5.64 -27.88
C MET A 1 4.26 6.12 -26.47
N LEU A 2 5.30 6.94 -26.23
CA LEU A 2 5.66 7.37 -24.85
C LEU A 2 4.53 8.13 -24.13
N SER A 3 3.96 9.15 -24.79
CA SER A 3 2.83 9.93 -24.23
C SER A 3 1.60 9.08 -23.94
N GLU A 4 1.34 8.04 -24.74
CA GLU A 4 0.22 7.11 -24.50
C GLU A 4 0.48 6.24 -23.26
N ARG A 5 1.71 5.76 -23.07
CA ARG A 5 2.07 4.98 -21.88
C ARG A 5 1.97 5.80 -20.60
N LEU A 6 2.32 7.09 -20.65
CA LEU A 6 2.17 7.98 -19.51
C LEU A 6 0.69 8.26 -19.19
N LYS A 7 -0.18 8.29 -20.20
CA LYS A 7 -1.63 8.31 -19.99
C LYS A 7 -2.15 6.98 -19.41
N ASP A 8 -1.59 5.84 -19.82
CA ASP A 8 -1.91 4.54 -19.20
C ASP A 8 -1.55 4.57 -17.71
N LEU A 9 -0.39 5.14 -17.34
CA LEU A 9 0.02 5.31 -15.94
C LEU A 9 -0.98 6.18 -15.16
N GLU A 10 -1.26 7.38 -15.66
CA GLU A 10 -2.25 8.28 -15.07
C GLU A 10 -3.60 7.57 -14.86
N LYS A 11 -4.08 6.86 -15.89
CA LYS A 11 -5.35 6.13 -15.87
C LYS A 11 -5.39 5.09 -14.75
N ILE A 12 -4.38 4.22 -14.63
CA ILE A 12 -4.36 3.21 -13.57
C ILE A 12 -4.18 3.84 -12.18
N SER A 13 -3.40 4.93 -12.07
CA SER A 13 -3.16 5.61 -10.80
C SER A 13 -4.41 6.31 -10.28
N GLN A 14 -5.14 7.03 -11.14
CA GLN A 14 -6.35 7.73 -10.75
C GLN A 14 -7.50 6.75 -10.47
N ALA A 15 -7.61 5.65 -11.22
CA ALA A 15 -8.65 4.63 -11.00
C ALA A 15 -8.68 4.12 -9.55
N VAL A 16 -7.52 3.93 -8.92
CA VAL A 16 -7.42 3.48 -7.52
C VAL A 16 -7.12 4.62 -6.54
N GLY A 17 -6.47 5.69 -6.99
CA GLY A 17 -5.95 6.76 -6.13
C GLY A 17 -7.01 7.66 -5.49
N HIS A 18 -8.23 7.67 -6.05
CA HIS A 18 -9.37 8.42 -5.52
C HIS A 18 -10.24 7.61 -4.54
N ARG A 19 -9.89 6.33 -4.30
CA ARG A 19 -10.71 5.37 -3.55
C ARG A 19 -10.08 5.06 -2.19
N PRO A 20 -10.61 5.61 -1.09
CA PRO A 20 -10.05 5.40 0.25
C PRO A 20 -10.20 3.96 0.74
N ASP A 21 -11.05 3.15 0.11
CA ASP A 21 -11.15 1.71 0.33
C ASP A 21 -9.99 0.91 -0.32
N LEU A 22 -9.34 1.47 -1.34
CA LEU A 22 -8.24 0.82 -2.05
C LEU A 22 -6.86 1.32 -1.60
N VAL A 23 -6.73 2.61 -1.30
CA VAL A 23 -5.47 3.22 -0.87
C VAL A 23 -5.72 4.37 0.10
N GLN A 24 -4.96 4.43 1.19
CA GLN A 24 -5.06 5.49 2.19
C GLN A 24 -3.80 6.36 2.19
N GLY A 25 -3.96 7.67 2.38
CA GLY A 25 -2.81 8.56 2.50
C GLY A 25 -1.90 8.58 1.27
N GLY A 26 -0.60 8.35 1.49
CA GLY A 26 0.42 8.23 0.46
C GLY A 26 0.78 6.80 0.08
N GLY A 27 -0.04 5.82 0.48
CA GLY A 27 0.13 4.40 0.22
C GLY A 27 0.11 4.02 -1.25
N GLY A 28 0.39 2.74 -1.50
CA GLY A 28 0.40 2.12 -2.82
C GLY A 28 1.35 2.75 -3.84
N ASN A 29 1.50 2.10 -4.99
CA ASN A 29 2.26 2.61 -6.12
C ASN A 29 1.86 1.92 -7.43
N THR A 30 2.13 2.60 -8.53
CA THR A 30 1.84 2.14 -9.88
C THR A 30 3.07 2.30 -10.75
N SER A 31 3.16 1.48 -11.80
CA SER A 31 4.16 1.66 -12.84
C SER A 31 3.66 1.28 -14.23
N VAL A 32 4.35 1.79 -15.25
CA VAL A 32 4.19 1.40 -16.65
C VAL A 32 5.57 1.23 -17.29
N LYS A 33 5.76 0.13 -18.01
CA LYS A 33 6.90 -0.04 -18.93
C LYS A 33 6.65 0.83 -20.17
N LEU A 34 7.53 1.81 -20.38
CA LEU A 34 7.44 2.78 -21.47
C LEU A 34 7.93 2.18 -22.79
N ASP A 35 8.98 1.35 -22.70
CA ASP A 35 9.58 0.57 -23.77
C ASP A 35 10.28 -0.67 -23.18
N ASP A 36 11.20 -1.29 -23.92
CA ASP A 36 11.94 -2.50 -23.52
C ASP A 36 13.01 -2.27 -22.42
N THR A 37 13.24 -1.02 -22.04
CA THR A 37 14.31 -0.60 -21.12
C THR A 37 13.83 0.35 -20.02
N LEU A 38 12.86 1.21 -20.32
CA LEU A 38 12.41 2.28 -19.42
C LEU A 38 11.05 1.97 -18.80
N MET A 39 10.91 2.36 -17.53
CA MET A 39 9.67 2.27 -16.76
C MET A 39 9.44 3.59 -16.03
N ALA A 40 8.21 4.09 -16.07
CA ALA A 40 7.76 5.13 -15.15
C ALA A 40 7.12 4.48 -13.92
N VAL A 41 7.52 4.90 -12.73
CA VAL A 41 7.02 4.39 -11.44
C VAL A 41 6.70 5.55 -10.51
N LYS A 42 5.67 5.42 -9.66
CA LYS A 42 5.29 6.45 -8.69
C LYS A 42 6.52 6.97 -7.92
N ALA A 43 6.60 8.29 -7.79
CA ALA A 43 7.57 8.97 -6.96
C ALA A 43 7.21 8.90 -5.47
N SER A 44 8.21 8.71 -4.62
CA SER A 44 8.04 8.75 -3.16
C SER A 44 7.51 10.12 -2.71
N GLY A 45 6.48 10.12 -1.85
CA GLY A 45 5.84 11.35 -1.35
C GLY A 45 4.63 11.85 -2.14
N PHE A 46 4.31 11.24 -3.30
CA PHE A 46 3.13 11.55 -4.10
C PHE A 46 1.97 10.59 -3.79
N LYS A 47 0.73 11.08 -3.85
CA LYS A 47 -0.45 10.21 -3.86
C LYS A 47 -0.71 9.71 -5.27
N LEU A 48 -1.33 8.55 -5.42
CA LEU A 48 -1.67 7.99 -6.73
C LEU A 48 -2.59 8.91 -7.55
N LYS A 49 -3.55 9.57 -6.88
CA LYS A 49 -4.42 10.57 -7.52
C LYS A 49 -3.72 11.83 -8.05
N ASP A 50 -2.48 12.09 -7.61
CA ASP A 50 -1.71 13.26 -8.03
C ASP A 50 -0.86 12.97 -9.28
N ILE A 51 -0.84 11.72 -9.77
CA ILE A 51 -0.07 11.31 -10.94
C ILE A 51 -0.75 11.82 -12.21
N THR A 52 0.05 12.48 -13.06
CA THR A 52 -0.33 12.97 -14.39
C THR A 52 0.77 12.57 -15.38
N PRO A 53 0.59 12.79 -16.70
CA PRO A 53 1.64 12.53 -17.68
C PRO A 53 2.87 13.42 -17.53
N THR A 54 2.87 14.41 -16.62
CA THR A 54 3.96 15.37 -16.40
C THR A 54 4.44 15.45 -14.95
N GLU A 55 3.81 14.77 -14.00
CA GLU A 55 4.16 14.85 -12.57
C GLU A 55 3.80 13.56 -11.81
N GLY A 56 4.49 13.31 -10.70
CA GLY A 56 4.16 12.24 -9.75
C GLY A 56 4.86 10.90 -9.97
N TYR A 57 5.77 10.81 -10.95
CA TYR A 57 6.52 9.60 -11.24
C TYR A 57 8.01 9.88 -11.51
N VAL A 58 8.81 8.83 -11.49
CA VAL A 58 10.23 8.81 -11.86
C VAL A 58 10.41 7.81 -12.99
N VAL A 59 11.23 8.16 -13.98
CA VAL A 59 11.64 7.24 -15.04
C VAL A 59 12.94 6.54 -14.64
N VAL A 60 12.97 5.22 -14.74
CA VAL A 60 14.13 4.38 -14.42
C VAL A 60 14.41 3.39 -15.54
N ASN A 61 15.67 2.99 -15.69
CA ASN A 61 16.04 1.83 -16.49
C ASN A 61 15.67 0.56 -15.73
N TYR A 62 14.44 0.06 -15.95
CA TYR A 62 13.95 -1.12 -15.23
C TYR A 62 14.66 -2.40 -15.66
N LYS A 63 15.21 -2.45 -16.87
CA LYS A 63 15.94 -3.62 -17.36
C LYS A 63 17.19 -3.85 -16.51
N ASN A 64 17.97 -2.80 -16.26
CA ASN A 64 19.11 -2.88 -15.34
C ASN A 64 18.68 -3.28 -13.92
N ILE A 65 17.59 -2.69 -13.39
CA ILE A 65 17.06 -3.02 -12.06
C ILE A 65 16.63 -4.49 -11.97
N ARG A 66 15.94 -4.97 -12.99
CA ARG A 66 15.53 -6.38 -13.10
C ARG A 66 16.76 -7.28 -13.15
N ASP A 67 17.73 -6.95 -14.00
CA ASP A 67 18.94 -7.75 -14.19
C ASP A 67 19.78 -7.81 -12.90
N TYR A 68 19.81 -6.74 -12.10
CA TYR A 68 20.41 -6.75 -10.77
C TYR A 68 19.75 -7.78 -9.84
N HIS A 69 18.42 -7.73 -9.68
CA HIS A 69 17.70 -8.69 -8.82
C HIS A 69 17.72 -10.12 -9.38
N GLN A 70 17.88 -10.28 -10.70
CA GLN A 70 18.00 -11.58 -11.34
C GLN A 70 19.33 -12.26 -11.01
N ASN A 71 20.42 -11.49 -10.91
CA ASN A 71 21.79 -12.03 -10.82
C ASN A 71 22.50 -11.77 -9.48
N VAL A 72 21.83 -11.15 -8.51
CA VAL A 72 22.43 -10.88 -7.19
C VAL A 72 22.79 -12.18 -6.46
N ASP A 73 24.02 -12.24 -5.97
CA ASP A 73 24.53 -13.36 -5.17
C ASP A 73 24.22 -13.12 -3.69
N LEU A 74 23.24 -13.85 -3.16
CA LEU A 74 22.77 -13.72 -1.77
C LEU A 74 23.71 -14.40 -0.75
N SER A 75 24.77 -15.10 -1.18
CA SER A 75 25.72 -15.74 -0.27
C SER A 75 26.67 -14.74 0.40
N GLN A 76 26.72 -13.50 -0.08
CA GLN A 76 27.60 -12.45 0.45
C GLN A 76 26.96 -11.77 1.66
N ASN A 77 27.79 -11.32 2.61
CA ASN A 77 27.32 -10.54 3.75
C ASN A 77 27.34 -9.04 3.43
N ARG A 78 26.23 -8.54 2.86
CA ARG A 78 26.09 -7.16 2.35
C ARG A 78 24.80 -6.51 2.86
N ASP A 79 24.79 -5.18 2.90
CA ASP A 79 23.57 -4.40 3.15
C ASP A 79 22.77 -4.27 1.85
N TYR A 80 22.13 -5.35 1.44
CA TYR A 80 21.41 -5.42 0.16
C TYR A 80 20.27 -4.40 0.05
N GLU A 81 19.66 -4.02 1.17
CA GLU A 81 18.58 -3.03 1.17
C GLU A 81 19.12 -1.67 0.74
N LYS A 82 20.20 -1.22 1.38
CA LYS A 82 20.87 0.03 1.02
C LYS A 82 21.40 0.00 -0.40
N GLU A 83 22.09 -1.07 -0.77
CA GLU A 83 22.70 -1.22 -2.10
C GLU A 83 21.65 -1.25 -3.22
N SER A 84 20.54 -1.97 -3.04
CA SER A 84 19.45 -1.99 -4.01
C SER A 84 18.82 -0.61 -4.16
N GLY A 85 18.58 0.09 -3.05
CA GLY A 85 18.09 1.47 -3.08
C GLY A 85 19.04 2.42 -3.82
N GLU A 86 20.35 2.30 -3.60
CA GLU A 86 21.38 3.06 -4.34
C GLU A 86 21.42 2.69 -5.83
N PHE A 87 21.31 1.41 -6.15
CA PHE A 87 21.30 0.91 -7.52
C PHE A 87 20.09 1.42 -8.30
N VAL A 88 18.89 1.39 -7.71
CA VAL A 88 17.67 1.95 -8.31
C VAL A 88 17.84 3.46 -8.55
N ARG A 89 18.41 4.20 -7.59
CA ARG A 89 18.67 5.64 -7.74
C ARG A 89 19.69 5.95 -8.84
N ALA A 90 20.72 5.11 -8.99
CA ALA A 90 21.72 5.25 -10.05
C ALA A 90 21.15 4.96 -11.46
N ASN A 91 20.00 4.29 -11.54
CA ASN A 91 19.30 3.98 -12.80
C ASN A 91 18.15 4.94 -13.12
N ILE A 92 18.05 6.07 -12.43
CA ILE A 92 17.10 7.14 -12.79
C ILE A 92 17.54 7.75 -14.12
N VAL A 93 16.58 7.86 -15.05
CA VAL A 93 16.78 8.50 -16.35
C VAL A 93 16.13 9.87 -16.31
N SER A 94 16.94 10.91 -16.50
CA SER A 94 16.43 12.29 -16.56
C SER A 94 15.61 12.50 -17.82
N MET A 95 14.44 13.12 -17.66
CA MET A 95 13.54 13.47 -18.75
C MET A 95 13.26 14.97 -18.69
N ASP A 96 13.26 15.63 -19.85
CA ASP A 96 12.93 17.04 -19.92
C ASP A 96 11.52 17.31 -19.36
N GLY A 97 11.41 18.32 -18.50
CA GLY A 97 10.15 18.71 -17.86
C GLY A 97 9.78 17.91 -16.60
N LEU A 98 10.52 16.87 -16.23
CA LEU A 98 10.30 16.16 -14.96
C LEU A 98 11.21 16.66 -13.84
N LYS A 99 10.65 16.79 -12.64
CA LYS A 99 11.40 17.10 -11.42
C LYS A 99 12.30 15.91 -11.05
N GLN A 100 13.46 16.21 -10.47
CA GLN A 100 14.29 15.17 -9.85
C GLN A 100 13.64 14.70 -8.55
N LEU A 101 13.07 13.51 -8.58
CA LEU A 101 12.36 12.89 -7.46
C LEU A 101 12.98 11.52 -7.15
N ARG A 102 12.65 10.98 -5.97
CA ARG A 102 13.03 9.62 -5.59
C ARG A 102 11.96 8.62 -6.06
N PRO A 103 12.33 7.50 -6.72
CA PRO A 103 11.36 6.47 -7.08
C PRO A 103 10.78 5.80 -5.83
N SER A 104 9.70 5.04 -5.98
CA SER A 104 9.24 4.11 -4.94
C SER A 104 10.36 3.13 -4.60
N VAL A 105 10.53 2.84 -3.31
CA VAL A 105 11.38 1.75 -2.83
C VAL A 105 11.01 0.37 -3.34
N GLU A 106 9.78 0.23 -3.80
CA GLU A 106 9.25 -1.01 -4.36
C GLU A 106 9.50 -1.14 -5.87
N ALA A 107 10.19 -0.16 -6.48
CA ALA A 107 10.54 -0.18 -7.90
C ALA A 107 11.27 -1.47 -8.32
N GLY A 108 11.96 -2.14 -7.39
CA GLY A 108 12.54 -3.47 -7.58
C GLY A 108 11.53 -4.47 -8.11
N PHE A 109 10.43 -4.74 -7.39
CA PHE A 109 9.45 -5.73 -7.84
C PHE A 109 8.67 -5.26 -9.08
N HIS A 110 8.41 -3.95 -9.24
CA HIS A 110 7.77 -3.44 -10.45
C HIS A 110 8.55 -3.80 -11.73
N SER A 111 9.87 -3.88 -11.63
CA SER A 111 10.74 -4.29 -12.75
C SER A 111 10.52 -5.75 -13.18
N LEU A 112 10.05 -6.62 -12.28
CA LEU A 112 9.84 -8.05 -12.50
C LEU A 112 8.49 -8.38 -13.17
N LEU A 113 7.49 -7.52 -12.98
CA LEU A 113 6.10 -7.80 -13.34
C LEU A 113 5.79 -7.55 -14.82
N LYS A 114 4.51 -7.59 -15.23
CA LYS A 114 4.10 -7.25 -16.59
C LYS A 114 4.17 -5.74 -16.83
N LYS A 115 3.67 -5.29 -17.97
CA LYS A 115 3.79 -3.91 -18.45
C LYS A 115 3.25 -2.87 -17.47
N LEU A 116 2.07 -3.12 -16.90
CA LEU A 116 1.40 -2.24 -15.98
C LEU A 116 1.26 -2.94 -14.64
N VAL A 117 1.45 -2.18 -13.57
CA VAL A 117 1.38 -2.70 -12.19
C VAL A 117 0.56 -1.74 -11.36
N ILE A 118 -0.41 -2.28 -10.62
CA ILE A 118 -1.13 -1.58 -9.56
C ILE A 118 -0.82 -2.29 -8.26
N HIS A 119 -0.12 -1.62 -7.36
CA HIS A 119 0.03 -2.01 -5.97
C HIS A 119 -0.74 -1.05 -5.07
N THR A 120 -1.56 -1.62 -4.20
CA THR A 120 -2.45 -0.89 -3.29
C THR A 120 -2.56 -1.64 -1.97
N HIS A 121 -3.25 -1.05 -1.00
CA HIS A 121 -3.55 -1.68 0.29
C HIS A 121 -5.07 -1.74 0.51
N PRO A 122 -5.84 -2.46 -0.34
CA PRO A 122 -7.28 -2.43 -0.25
C PRO A 122 -7.75 -3.03 1.06
N VAL A 123 -8.74 -2.40 1.68
CA VAL A 123 -9.33 -2.91 2.92
C VAL A 123 -9.90 -4.31 2.73
N TYR A 124 -10.39 -4.64 1.53
CA TYR A 124 -10.93 -5.96 1.22
C TYR A 124 -9.84 -7.03 1.17
N ALA A 125 -8.79 -6.81 0.36
CA ALA A 125 -7.64 -7.71 0.32
C ALA A 125 -6.97 -7.85 1.70
N ASN A 126 -6.89 -6.77 2.47
CA ASN A 126 -6.29 -6.79 3.80
C ASN A 126 -7.10 -7.56 4.85
N ILE A 127 -8.40 -7.83 4.64
CA ILE A 127 -9.13 -8.81 5.47
C ILE A 127 -8.48 -10.19 5.35
N ILE A 128 -8.07 -10.58 4.14
CA ILE A 128 -7.34 -11.84 3.92
C ILE A 128 -5.88 -11.70 4.35
N CYS A 129 -5.16 -10.67 3.86
CA CYS A 129 -3.72 -10.50 4.11
C CYS A 129 -3.36 -10.30 5.58
N CYS A 130 -4.27 -9.80 6.42
CA CYS A 130 -4.04 -9.59 7.84
C CYS A 130 -4.72 -10.65 8.73
N SER A 131 -5.08 -11.81 8.15
CA SER A 131 -5.61 -12.96 8.87
C SER A 131 -4.54 -14.05 9.06
N GLN A 132 -4.57 -14.78 10.20
CA GLN A 132 -3.57 -15.81 10.54
C GLN A 132 -3.44 -16.89 9.46
N ASP A 133 -4.57 -17.37 8.93
CA ASP A 133 -4.66 -18.38 7.86
C ASP A 133 -4.97 -17.75 6.50
N GLY A 134 -4.53 -16.50 6.28
CA GLY A 134 -4.84 -15.73 5.08
C GLY A 134 -4.40 -16.41 3.78
N ASN A 135 -3.30 -17.16 3.79
CA ASN A 135 -2.84 -17.92 2.62
C ASN A 135 -3.81 -19.05 2.24
N THR A 136 -4.32 -19.78 3.23
CA THR A 136 -5.30 -20.86 3.03
C THR A 136 -6.61 -20.29 2.50
N LEU A 137 -7.03 -19.14 3.06
CA LEU A 137 -8.21 -18.43 2.61
C LEU A 137 -8.06 -17.87 1.19
N ALA A 138 -6.89 -17.34 0.85
CA ALA A 138 -6.58 -16.93 -0.51
C ALA A 138 -6.67 -18.13 -1.47
N ASP A 139 -6.20 -19.31 -1.07
CA ASP A 139 -6.31 -20.52 -1.88
C ASP A 139 -7.75 -20.95 -2.12
N GLU A 140 -8.57 -20.97 -1.07
CA GLU A 140 -9.99 -21.27 -1.17
C GLU A 140 -10.69 -20.36 -2.19
N VAL A 141 -10.38 -19.06 -2.17
CA VAL A 141 -11.05 -18.05 -3.00
C VAL A 141 -10.48 -18.00 -4.43
N PHE A 142 -9.17 -18.17 -4.61
CA PHE A 142 -8.48 -17.75 -5.85
C PHE A 142 -7.83 -18.88 -6.65
N LYS A 143 -7.67 -20.11 -6.13
CA LYS A 143 -6.94 -21.19 -6.83
C LYS A 143 -7.44 -21.54 -8.22
N ASN A 144 -8.75 -21.38 -8.44
CA ASN A 144 -9.40 -21.72 -9.71
C ASN A 144 -9.48 -20.53 -10.69
N LYS A 145 -8.92 -19.36 -10.32
CA LYS A 145 -8.97 -18.17 -11.17
C LYS A 145 -7.92 -18.24 -12.28
N GLU A 146 -8.34 -17.92 -13.50
CA GLU A 146 -7.51 -18.03 -14.71
C GLU A 146 -6.31 -17.07 -14.71
N TYR A 147 -6.43 -15.92 -14.06
CA TYR A 147 -5.33 -14.94 -13.95
C TYR A 147 -4.18 -15.41 -13.04
N GLY A 148 -4.44 -16.40 -12.18
CA GLY A 148 -3.45 -16.98 -11.26
C GLY A 148 -3.01 -16.03 -10.16
N TYR A 149 -2.71 -16.60 -9.00
CA TYR A 149 -2.25 -15.82 -7.86
C TYR A 149 -1.06 -16.49 -7.18
N ILE A 150 -0.25 -15.68 -6.50
CA ILE A 150 0.76 -16.13 -5.55
C ILE A 150 0.58 -15.42 -4.21
N TRP A 151 1.07 -16.06 -3.15
CA TRP A 151 1.08 -15.52 -1.79
C TRP A 151 2.51 -15.28 -1.34
N ILE A 152 2.81 -14.06 -0.89
CA ILE A 152 4.10 -13.70 -0.30
C ILE A 152 3.89 -13.55 1.22
N PRO A 153 4.62 -14.31 2.05
CA PRO A 153 4.59 -14.12 3.50
C PRO A 153 5.11 -12.72 3.86
N TYR A 154 4.89 -12.26 5.10
CA TYR A 154 5.33 -10.91 5.44
C TYR A 154 6.84 -10.80 5.28
N ILE A 155 7.25 -9.86 4.42
CA ILE A 155 8.62 -9.45 4.22
C ILE A 155 8.61 -7.93 4.16
N ASN A 156 9.57 -7.32 4.86
CA ASN A 156 9.71 -5.87 4.84
C ASN A 156 9.80 -5.34 3.39
N PRO A 157 9.12 -4.23 3.06
CA PRO A 157 9.23 -3.61 1.75
C PRO A 157 10.69 -3.29 1.40
N GLY A 158 11.09 -3.63 0.17
CA GLY A 158 12.45 -3.40 -0.32
C GLY A 158 13.04 -4.59 -1.08
N PHE A 159 14.34 -4.80 -0.91
CA PHE A 159 15.13 -5.79 -1.65
C PHE A 159 14.64 -7.22 -1.40
N MET A 160 14.53 -7.64 -0.14
CA MET A 160 14.16 -9.03 0.19
C MET A 160 12.75 -9.39 -0.30
N LEU A 161 11.82 -8.43 -0.26
CA LEU A 161 10.48 -8.61 -0.83
C LEU A 161 10.55 -8.84 -2.35
N THR A 162 11.41 -8.08 -3.05
CA THR A 162 11.64 -8.24 -4.49
C THR A 162 12.19 -9.64 -4.82
N ILE A 163 13.14 -10.14 -4.01
CA ILE A 163 13.72 -11.47 -4.18
C ILE A 163 12.69 -12.58 -3.94
N ALA A 164 11.91 -12.49 -2.86
CA ALA A 164 10.87 -13.47 -2.59
C ALA A 164 9.79 -13.49 -3.68
N MET A 165 9.36 -12.31 -4.16
CA MET A 165 8.41 -12.21 -5.25
C MET A 165 8.96 -12.84 -6.54
N LYS A 166 10.24 -12.60 -6.87
CA LYS A 166 10.92 -13.27 -7.99
C LYS A 166 10.83 -14.79 -7.86
N GLN A 167 11.22 -15.33 -6.72
CA GLN A 167 11.26 -16.78 -6.48
C GLN A 167 9.87 -17.41 -6.61
N GLU A 168 8.83 -16.77 -6.04
CA GLU A 168 7.46 -17.28 -6.12
C GLU A 168 6.86 -17.15 -7.53
N ILE A 169 7.17 -16.09 -8.27
CA ILE A 169 6.80 -15.97 -9.70
C ILE A 169 7.43 -17.10 -10.52
N GLU A 170 8.72 -17.36 -10.32
CA GLU A 170 9.46 -18.42 -11.02
C GLU A 170 8.88 -19.80 -10.71
N ARG A 171 8.67 -20.10 -9.42
CA ARG A 171 8.04 -21.34 -8.96
C ARG A 171 6.65 -21.53 -9.55
N TYR A 172 5.78 -20.52 -9.45
CA TYR A 172 4.42 -20.58 -9.99
C TYR A 172 4.43 -20.81 -11.50
N THR A 173 5.29 -20.09 -12.22
CA THR A 173 5.39 -20.20 -13.68
C THR A 173 5.86 -21.59 -14.11
N GLN A 174 6.80 -22.19 -13.39
CA GLN A 174 7.26 -23.56 -13.65
C GLN A 174 6.17 -24.60 -13.38
N GLU A 175 5.41 -24.45 -12.30
CA GLU A 175 4.35 -25.39 -11.91
C GLU A 175 3.09 -25.30 -12.80
N HIS A 176 2.70 -24.09 -13.20
CA HIS A 176 1.41 -23.83 -13.86
C HIS A 176 1.54 -23.47 -15.35
N GLY A 177 2.76 -23.29 -15.86
CA GLY A 177 3.02 -22.92 -17.26
C GLY A 177 2.58 -21.51 -17.64
N ARG A 178 2.30 -20.63 -16.67
CA ARG A 178 1.78 -19.27 -16.88
C ARG A 178 2.24 -18.30 -15.79
N PHE A 179 2.33 -17.01 -16.13
CA PHE A 179 2.72 -15.95 -15.20
C PHE A 179 1.55 -15.59 -14.26
N PRO A 180 1.76 -15.47 -12.93
CA PRO A 180 0.70 -15.07 -12.00
C PRO A 180 0.44 -13.56 -12.12
N GLN A 181 -0.83 -13.16 -12.25
CA GLN A 181 -1.18 -11.75 -12.40
C GLN A 181 -1.60 -11.08 -11.09
N VAL A 182 -1.87 -11.87 -10.05
CA VAL A 182 -2.30 -11.39 -8.72
C VAL A 182 -1.30 -11.85 -7.66
N ILE A 183 -0.91 -10.93 -6.78
CA ILE A 183 0.06 -11.20 -5.73
C ILE A 183 -0.49 -10.64 -4.43
N PHE A 184 -0.80 -11.53 -3.49
CA PHE A 184 -1.14 -11.14 -2.13
C PHE A 184 0.13 -11.08 -1.29
N MET A 185 0.25 -10.01 -0.51
CA MET A 185 1.35 -9.82 0.43
C MET A 185 0.77 -9.75 1.84
N GLU A 186 1.11 -10.75 2.65
CA GLU A 186 0.71 -10.85 4.05
C GLU A 186 1.08 -9.58 4.83
N ASN A 187 0.14 -9.08 5.63
CA ASN A 187 0.29 -7.86 6.43
C ASN A 187 0.79 -6.65 5.62
N HIS A 188 0.40 -6.57 4.35
CA HIS A 188 0.85 -5.51 3.45
C HIS A 188 -0.22 -5.10 2.45
N GLY A 189 -0.63 -5.97 1.52
CA GLY A 189 -1.66 -5.63 0.55
C GLY A 189 -1.67 -6.47 -0.73
N LEU A 190 -2.00 -5.82 -1.84
CA LEU A 190 -2.28 -6.46 -3.12
C LEU A 190 -1.44 -5.83 -4.23
N VAL A 191 -0.89 -6.67 -5.10
CA VAL A 191 -0.33 -6.26 -6.40
C VAL A 191 -1.08 -6.99 -7.50
N VAL A 192 -1.47 -6.26 -8.55
CA VAL A 192 -1.96 -6.85 -9.80
C VAL A 192 -1.15 -6.33 -10.97
N THR A 193 -1.03 -7.15 -12.02
CA THR A 193 -0.27 -6.79 -13.21
C THR A 193 -0.87 -7.32 -14.51
N ALA A 194 -0.81 -6.50 -15.56
CA ALA A 194 -1.36 -6.81 -16.87
C ALA A 194 -0.61 -6.08 -18.00
N ASP A 195 -1.00 -6.37 -19.24
CA ASP A 195 -0.37 -5.81 -20.45
C ASP A 195 -1.11 -4.57 -21.01
N SER A 196 -2.32 -4.29 -20.53
CA SER A 196 -3.12 -3.11 -20.85
C SER A 196 -3.67 -2.44 -19.59
N ALA A 197 -3.98 -1.14 -19.67
CA ALA A 197 -4.47 -0.38 -18.51
C ALA A 197 -5.86 -0.83 -18.08
N ASP A 198 -6.73 -1.10 -19.04
CA ASP A 198 -8.08 -1.59 -18.79
C ASP A 198 -8.09 -2.96 -18.14
N ASP A 199 -7.26 -3.91 -18.61
CA ASP A 199 -7.16 -5.23 -17.99
C ASP A 199 -6.57 -5.14 -16.58
N CYS A 200 -5.62 -4.24 -16.35
CA CYS A 200 -5.01 -4.06 -15.02
C CYS A 200 -6.04 -3.52 -14.01
N ILE A 201 -6.83 -2.53 -14.42
CA ILE A 201 -7.91 -1.96 -13.59
C ILE A 201 -9.01 -2.99 -13.36
N ALA A 202 -9.46 -3.67 -14.41
CA ALA A 202 -10.50 -4.69 -14.31
C ALA A 202 -10.09 -5.85 -13.42
N LEU A 203 -8.83 -6.31 -13.51
CA LEU A 203 -8.30 -7.34 -12.63
C LEU A 203 -8.23 -6.88 -11.17
N HIS A 204 -7.80 -5.63 -10.93
CA HIS A 204 -7.78 -5.07 -9.58
C HIS A 204 -9.17 -5.05 -8.95
N GLU A 205 -10.18 -4.61 -9.72
CA GLU A 205 -11.56 -4.57 -9.28
C GLU A 205 -12.11 -5.99 -9.07
N ASP A 206 -11.90 -6.93 -10.01
CA ASP A 206 -12.37 -8.32 -9.88
C ASP A 206 -11.83 -9.00 -8.63
N VAL A 207 -10.57 -8.78 -8.28
CA VAL A 207 -9.99 -9.34 -7.05
C VAL A 207 -10.72 -8.81 -5.83
N ASN A 208 -10.93 -7.49 -5.74
CA ASN A 208 -11.61 -6.89 -4.58
C ASN A 208 -13.09 -7.28 -4.52
N GLU A 209 -13.80 -7.28 -5.64
CA GLU A 209 -15.20 -7.70 -5.70
C GLU A 209 -15.37 -9.19 -5.43
N THR A 210 -14.43 -10.04 -5.85
CA THR A 210 -14.43 -11.47 -5.49
C THR A 210 -14.36 -11.64 -3.97
N ILE A 211 -13.51 -10.87 -3.27
CA ILE A 211 -13.40 -10.91 -1.81
C ILE A 211 -14.67 -10.39 -1.15
N ARG A 212 -15.21 -9.27 -1.65
CA ARG A 212 -16.46 -8.71 -1.14
C ARG A 212 -17.60 -9.71 -1.25
N ASN A 213 -17.74 -10.35 -2.41
CA ASN A 213 -18.77 -11.37 -2.65
C ASN A 213 -18.57 -12.58 -1.72
N TYR A 214 -17.33 -13.04 -1.55
CA TYR A 214 -17.02 -14.17 -0.66
C TYR A 214 -17.46 -13.89 0.80
N PHE A 215 -17.24 -12.68 1.30
CA PHE A 215 -17.65 -12.27 2.64
C PHE A 215 -19.04 -11.61 2.72
N ASN A 216 -19.84 -11.64 1.64
CA ASN A 216 -21.17 -11.01 1.55
C ASN A 216 -21.16 -9.51 1.95
N MET A 217 -20.19 -8.75 1.45
CA MET A 217 -19.96 -7.35 1.76
C MET A 217 -20.69 -6.41 0.79
N ASP A 218 -22.02 -6.41 0.89
CA ASP A 218 -22.91 -5.69 -0.04
C ASP A 218 -22.92 -4.17 0.16
N ARG A 219 -22.47 -3.70 1.33
CA ARG A 219 -22.45 -2.26 1.65
C ARG A 219 -21.24 -1.59 1.02
N SER A 220 -21.44 -0.35 0.57
CA SER A 220 -20.33 0.52 0.15
C SER A 220 -19.40 0.79 1.32
N PHE A 221 -18.14 1.07 1.00
CA PHE A 221 -17.19 1.54 2.00
C PHE A 221 -17.71 2.83 2.69
N PRO A 222 -17.50 3.02 3.99
CA PRO A 222 -18.02 4.18 4.70
C PRO A 222 -17.46 5.50 4.15
N GLU A 223 -18.31 6.53 4.12
CA GLU A 223 -17.92 7.87 3.68
C GLU A 223 -16.97 8.53 4.69
N VAL A 224 -15.80 8.93 4.21
CA VAL A 224 -14.82 9.73 4.96
C VAL A 224 -15.30 11.18 5.00
N ARG A 225 -15.48 11.74 6.20
CA ARG A 225 -15.92 13.12 6.35
C ARG A 225 -15.27 13.81 7.54
N LEU A 226 -14.72 14.99 7.31
CA LEU A 226 -14.17 15.88 8.33
C LEU A 226 -14.95 17.21 8.36
N GLU A 227 -14.94 17.86 9.52
CA GLU A 227 -15.45 19.22 9.70
C GLU A 227 -14.39 20.05 10.42
N ALA A 228 -14.20 21.29 9.97
CA ALA A 228 -13.27 22.22 10.61
C ALA A 228 -13.77 22.56 12.03
N ALA A 229 -12.83 22.62 12.97
CA ALA A 229 -13.09 22.98 14.36
C ALA A 229 -11.95 23.85 14.90
N GLU A 230 -12.14 24.41 16.09
CA GLU A 230 -11.05 25.16 16.75
C GLU A 230 -9.81 24.29 16.91
N GLY A 231 -8.67 24.77 16.40
CA GLY A 231 -7.38 24.09 16.46
C GLY A 231 -7.20 22.89 15.53
N GLY A 232 -8.14 22.62 14.61
CA GLY A 232 -7.99 21.54 13.63
C GLY A 232 -9.32 21.05 13.05
N PHE A 233 -9.57 19.74 13.13
CA PHE A 233 -10.72 19.07 12.51
C PHE A 233 -11.37 18.05 13.45
N ILE A 234 -12.65 17.76 13.23
CA ILE A 234 -13.37 16.68 13.90
C ILE A 234 -13.90 15.69 12.87
N SER A 235 -13.88 14.40 13.20
CA SER A 235 -14.48 13.36 12.36
C SER A 235 -16.00 13.47 12.36
N LYS A 236 -16.57 13.36 11.16
CA LYS A 236 -18.00 13.12 10.89
C LYS A 236 -18.22 11.78 10.17
N THR A 237 -17.19 10.95 10.09
CA THR A 237 -17.26 9.58 9.57
C THR A 237 -18.05 8.72 10.56
N ARG A 238 -19.32 8.48 10.27
CA ARG A 238 -20.23 7.78 11.20
C ARG A 238 -19.71 6.42 11.65
N TYR A 239 -19.10 5.67 10.73
CA TYR A 239 -18.56 4.35 11.02
C TYR A 239 -17.55 4.38 12.18
N LEU A 240 -16.65 5.35 12.19
CA LEU A 240 -15.66 5.48 13.26
C LEU A 240 -16.28 5.99 14.56
N GLN A 241 -17.21 6.95 14.49
CA GLN A 241 -17.93 7.44 15.66
C GLN A 241 -18.70 6.31 16.35
N ASP A 242 -19.44 5.52 15.57
CA ASP A 242 -20.22 4.37 16.05
C ASP A 242 -19.30 3.25 16.56
N TYR A 243 -18.14 3.04 15.94
CA TYR A 243 -17.15 2.08 16.41
C TYR A 243 -16.61 2.44 17.79
N PHE A 244 -16.16 3.67 18.02
CA PHE A 244 -15.52 4.01 19.30
C PHE A 244 -16.49 4.32 20.44
N LYS A 245 -17.70 4.79 20.12
CA LYS A 245 -18.67 5.20 21.14
C LYS A 245 -19.07 4.05 22.06
N GLY A 246 -18.82 4.23 23.35
CA GLY A 246 -19.11 3.26 24.41
C GLY A 246 -18.19 2.03 24.42
N ARG A 247 -17.16 1.95 23.55
CA ARG A 247 -16.23 0.81 23.56
C ARG A 247 -15.05 1.06 24.50
N GLU A 248 -14.61 -0.02 25.14
CA GLU A 248 -13.38 -0.05 25.95
C GLU A 248 -12.16 -0.22 25.02
N VAL A 249 -11.83 0.84 24.29
CA VAL A 249 -10.57 0.93 23.54
C VAL A 249 -9.54 1.66 24.40
N THR A 250 -8.36 1.08 24.54
CA THR A 250 -7.21 1.68 25.22
C THR A 250 -6.11 2.05 24.21
N PRO A 251 -5.11 2.87 24.57
CA PRO A 251 -3.95 3.12 23.70
C PRO A 251 -3.25 1.82 23.26
N ASP A 252 -3.16 0.83 24.15
CA ASP A 252 -2.54 -0.48 23.88
C ASP A 252 -3.18 -1.22 22.70
N PHE A 253 -4.45 -0.98 22.38
CA PHE A 253 -5.08 -1.54 21.20
C PHE A 253 -4.32 -1.15 19.92
N PHE A 254 -3.93 0.12 19.78
CA PHE A 254 -3.23 0.61 18.60
C PHE A 254 -1.76 0.18 18.57
N ASP A 255 -1.13 0.07 19.73
CA ASP A 255 0.27 -0.35 19.83
C ASP A 255 0.45 -1.85 19.59
N ASN A 256 -0.51 -2.67 20.03
CA ASN A 256 -0.48 -4.12 19.86
C ASN A 256 -1.11 -4.60 18.55
N THR A 257 -1.93 -3.79 17.89
CA THR A 257 -2.66 -4.16 16.66
C THR A 257 -2.12 -3.40 15.46
N VAL A 258 -0.87 -3.70 15.08
CA VAL A 258 -0.27 -3.16 13.85
C VAL A 258 -0.45 -4.17 12.71
N LEU A 259 -1.28 -3.84 11.72
CA LEU A 259 -1.61 -4.76 10.63
C LEU A 259 -0.71 -4.62 9.41
N TYR A 260 -0.33 -3.41 9.03
CA TYR A 260 0.46 -3.15 7.82
C TYR A 260 1.24 -1.82 7.93
N PRO A 261 2.29 -1.61 7.10
CA PRO A 261 3.20 -0.47 7.21
C PRO A 261 2.51 0.91 7.21
N ASP A 262 1.54 1.13 6.33
CA ASP A 262 0.88 2.44 6.20
C ASP A 262 0.11 2.85 7.46
N GLN A 263 -0.56 1.90 8.10
CA GLN A 263 -1.20 2.13 9.40
C GLN A 263 -0.18 2.65 10.42
N LEU A 264 0.97 1.97 10.52
CA LEU A 264 2.03 2.33 11.44
C LEU A 264 2.59 3.73 11.11
N VAL A 265 2.82 4.04 9.84
CA VAL A 265 3.41 5.32 9.39
C VAL A 265 2.52 6.53 9.73
N TYR A 266 1.20 6.42 9.54
CA TYR A 266 0.30 7.57 9.72
C TYR A 266 -0.33 7.67 11.11
N LEU A 267 -0.47 6.56 11.85
CA LEU A 267 -1.17 6.55 13.14
C LEU A 267 -0.24 6.42 14.34
N ASN A 268 0.86 5.68 14.24
CA ASN A 268 1.65 5.34 15.42
C ASN A 268 2.34 6.56 16.05
N GLY A 269 2.30 6.63 17.39
CA GLY A 269 2.80 7.77 18.15
C GLY A 269 1.96 9.06 18.00
N ASN A 270 0.87 9.04 17.24
CA ASN A 270 0.02 10.20 16.99
C ASN A 270 -1.41 10.03 17.54
N ILE A 271 -1.72 8.92 18.21
CA ILE A 271 -3.06 8.65 18.78
C ILE A 271 -3.05 8.82 20.29
N ALA A 272 -4.07 9.51 20.80
CA ALA A 272 -4.47 9.53 22.20
C ALA A 272 -5.90 9.01 22.34
N VAL A 273 -6.16 8.24 23.40
CA VAL A 273 -7.50 7.73 23.71
C VAL A 273 -7.92 8.23 25.09
N ASN A 274 -9.05 8.93 25.17
CA ASN A 274 -9.59 9.59 26.36
C ASN A 274 -8.69 10.66 26.99
N PHE A 275 -7.70 11.14 26.24
CA PHE A 275 -6.84 12.26 26.57
C PHE A 275 -6.67 13.16 25.33
N THR A 276 -6.23 14.40 25.53
CA THR A 276 -5.95 15.36 24.45
C THR A 276 -4.50 15.80 24.48
N ASN A 277 -3.60 14.98 23.95
CA ASN A 277 -2.16 15.25 23.96
C ASN A 277 -1.44 14.84 22.67
N GLN A 278 -2.18 14.39 21.66
CA GLN A 278 -1.61 13.93 20.38
C GLN A 278 -2.31 14.58 19.19
N LYS A 279 -1.84 14.28 17.97
CA LYS A 279 -2.46 14.80 16.74
C LYS A 279 -3.85 14.22 16.51
N LEU A 280 -4.09 12.96 16.82
CA LEU A 280 -5.40 12.30 16.72
C LEU A 280 -5.85 11.91 18.12
N ASN A 281 -7.01 12.39 18.54
CA ASN A 281 -7.54 12.18 19.88
C ASN A 281 -8.93 11.57 19.78
N ILE A 282 -9.13 10.42 20.42
CA ILE A 282 -10.39 9.66 20.40
C ILE A 282 -11.01 9.72 21.79
N ASN A 283 -12.26 10.17 21.90
CA ASN A 283 -13.04 10.08 23.11
C ASN A 283 -14.03 8.91 22.98
N THR A 284 -13.78 7.81 23.68
CA THR A 284 -14.62 6.62 23.57
C THR A 284 -15.96 6.78 24.29
N SER A 285 -16.08 7.70 25.26
CA SER A 285 -17.37 7.96 25.91
C SER A 285 -18.39 8.63 24.97
N THR A 286 -17.93 9.52 24.08
CA THR A 286 -18.79 10.26 23.16
C THR A 286 -18.75 9.74 21.73
N GLY A 287 -17.68 9.05 21.34
CA GLY A 287 -17.34 8.73 19.95
C GLY A 287 -16.71 9.90 19.18
N GLU A 288 -16.39 11.03 19.83
CA GLU A 288 -15.72 12.15 19.17
C GLU A 288 -14.28 11.77 18.81
N ILE A 289 -13.87 12.10 17.58
CA ILE A 289 -12.50 11.96 17.10
C ILE A 289 -12.06 13.33 16.61
N ARG A 290 -10.93 13.82 17.13
CA ARG A 290 -10.39 15.15 16.86
C ARG A 290 -8.97 15.08 16.35
N TYR A 291 -8.69 15.86 15.31
CA TYR A 291 -7.40 16.00 14.65
C TYR A 291 -6.84 17.39 14.91
N LEU A 292 -5.72 17.50 15.65
CA LEU A 292 -4.99 18.73 15.94
C LEU A 292 -3.88 18.94 14.90
N THR A 293 -4.27 19.04 13.64
CA THR A 293 -3.35 19.26 12.50
C THR A 293 -4.08 19.92 11.32
N ASN A 294 -3.35 20.20 10.23
CA ASN A 294 -3.89 20.70 8.97
C ASN A 294 -4.80 19.66 8.28
N GLU A 295 -5.63 20.14 7.35
CA GLU A 295 -6.63 19.32 6.65
C GLU A 295 -6.04 18.10 5.94
N LYS A 296 -4.90 18.26 5.26
CA LYS A 296 -4.27 17.19 4.48
C LYS A 296 -3.79 16.05 5.38
N GLU A 297 -3.19 16.38 6.52
CA GLU A 297 -2.75 15.39 7.50
C GLU A 297 -3.96 14.77 8.21
N ALA A 298 -4.95 15.57 8.62
CA ALA A 298 -6.18 15.08 9.24
C ALA A 298 -6.92 14.08 8.34
N LEU A 299 -7.12 14.41 7.06
CA LEU A 299 -7.76 13.52 6.09
C LEU A 299 -6.99 12.21 5.90
N THR A 300 -5.66 12.29 5.83
CA THR A 300 -4.81 11.09 5.71
C THR A 300 -4.94 10.20 6.94
N MET A 301 -4.91 10.77 8.15
CA MET A 301 -5.09 10.02 9.39
C MET A 301 -6.51 9.42 9.50
N GLU A 302 -7.54 10.16 9.07
CA GLU A 302 -8.93 9.70 9.02
C GLU A 302 -9.11 8.51 8.05
N GLU A 303 -8.61 8.62 6.81
CA GLU A 303 -8.61 7.54 5.82
C GLU A 303 -7.92 6.29 6.39
N THR A 304 -6.72 6.45 6.95
CA THR A 304 -5.95 5.33 7.52
C THR A 304 -6.64 4.72 8.74
N LEU A 305 -7.19 5.53 9.64
CA LEU A 305 -7.93 5.03 10.81
C LEU A 305 -9.17 4.25 10.37
N LEU A 306 -9.95 4.78 9.42
CA LEU A 306 -11.12 4.10 8.88
C LEU A 306 -10.74 2.77 8.22
N GLY A 307 -9.73 2.75 7.36
CA GLY A 307 -9.25 1.52 6.71
C GLY A 307 -8.81 0.47 7.73
N PHE A 308 -8.01 0.86 8.72
CA PHE A 308 -7.55 -0.02 9.80
C PHE A 308 -8.72 -0.63 10.59
N ILE A 309 -9.63 0.22 11.10
CA ILE A 309 -10.77 -0.24 11.88
C ILE A 309 -11.71 -1.10 11.05
N TYR A 310 -11.91 -0.76 9.77
CA TYR A 310 -12.71 -1.55 8.85
C TYR A 310 -12.15 -2.96 8.66
N VAL A 311 -10.84 -3.11 8.47
CA VAL A 311 -10.18 -4.43 8.36
C VAL A 311 -10.35 -5.22 9.66
N VAL A 312 -10.02 -4.62 10.82
CA VAL A 312 -10.15 -5.26 12.13
C VAL A 312 -11.57 -5.78 12.37
N GLU A 313 -12.57 -4.94 12.14
CA GLU A 313 -13.96 -5.29 12.41
C GLU A 313 -14.47 -6.36 11.44
N ASN A 314 -14.07 -6.33 10.17
CA ASN A 314 -14.49 -7.34 9.20
C ASN A 314 -13.78 -8.68 9.38
N ILE A 315 -12.52 -8.71 9.84
CA ILE A 315 -11.86 -9.95 10.27
C ILE A 315 -12.65 -10.58 11.44
N ALA A 316 -12.99 -9.79 12.46
CA ALA A 316 -13.77 -10.26 13.60
C ALA A 316 -15.19 -10.72 13.19
N LYS A 317 -15.90 -9.97 12.34
CA LYS A 317 -17.24 -10.33 11.85
C LYS A 317 -17.28 -11.65 11.08
N ASN A 318 -16.19 -11.98 10.38
CA ASN A 318 -16.07 -13.22 9.62
C ASN A 318 -15.45 -14.37 10.43
N ASN A 319 -15.32 -14.22 11.76
CA ASN A 319 -14.72 -15.22 12.66
C ASN A 319 -13.28 -15.60 12.27
N LEU A 320 -12.55 -14.66 11.66
CA LEU A 320 -11.14 -14.82 11.34
C LEU A 320 -10.28 -14.32 12.50
N SER A 321 -9.04 -14.81 12.58
CA SER A 321 -8.06 -14.37 13.58
C SER A 321 -7.11 -13.34 13.00
N LEU A 322 -6.92 -12.21 13.68
CA LEU A 322 -5.99 -11.17 13.28
C LEU A 322 -4.54 -11.67 13.32
N LYS A 323 -3.79 -11.33 12.29
CA LYS A 323 -2.33 -11.41 12.23
C LYS A 323 -1.76 -10.01 12.31
N THR A 324 -0.91 -9.77 13.30
CA THR A 324 -0.25 -8.48 13.50
C THR A 324 1.23 -8.59 13.18
N MET A 325 1.82 -7.45 12.80
CA MET A 325 3.25 -7.33 12.59
C MET A 325 3.99 -7.52 13.92
N SER A 326 5.12 -8.22 13.89
CA SER A 326 5.98 -8.40 15.07
C SER A 326 6.76 -7.12 15.41
N GLU A 327 7.31 -7.06 16.63
CA GLU A 327 8.13 -5.93 17.07
C GLU A 327 9.32 -5.67 16.14
N THR A 328 10.00 -6.71 15.67
CA THR A 328 11.11 -6.58 14.72
C THR A 328 10.66 -5.97 13.39
N GLN A 329 9.49 -6.36 12.91
CA GLN A 329 8.92 -5.85 11.65
C GLN A 329 8.50 -4.38 11.79
N THR A 330 7.82 -4.03 12.88
CA THR A 330 7.44 -2.62 13.14
C THR A 330 8.65 -1.72 13.41
N TYR A 331 9.69 -2.23 14.07
CA TYR A 331 10.94 -1.51 14.28
C TYR A 331 11.63 -1.15 12.96
N PHE A 332 11.65 -2.06 11.98
CA PHE A 332 12.20 -1.78 10.66
C PHE A 332 11.48 -0.61 10.01
N ILE A 333 10.14 -0.65 9.93
CA ILE A 333 9.34 0.40 9.28
C ILE A 333 9.55 1.77 9.94
N ARG A 334 9.60 1.84 11.28
CA ARG A 334 9.83 3.11 12.01
C ARG A 334 11.18 3.75 11.70
N ASN A 335 12.20 2.95 11.40
CA ASN A 335 13.59 3.40 11.22
C ASN A 335 14.03 3.46 9.75
N TRP A 336 13.13 3.14 8.83
CA TRP A 336 13.39 3.01 7.41
C TRP A 336 13.74 4.33 6.70
N GLU A 337 14.58 4.27 5.67
CA GLU A 337 15.04 5.46 4.91
C GLU A 337 13.87 6.22 4.28
N SER A 338 12.90 5.49 3.70
CA SER A 338 11.71 6.07 3.07
C SER A 338 10.90 6.91 4.05
N GLU A 339 10.77 6.43 5.29
CA GLU A 339 10.01 7.15 6.32
C GLU A 339 10.75 8.40 6.79
N LYS A 340 12.09 8.32 6.91
CA LYS A 340 12.92 9.51 7.17
C LYS A 340 12.78 10.55 6.04
N TYR A 341 12.80 10.10 4.78
CA TYR A 341 12.62 10.96 3.62
C TYR A 341 11.22 11.59 3.58
N ARG A 342 10.16 10.80 3.82
CA ARG A 342 8.77 11.30 3.89
C ARG A 342 8.61 12.38 4.96
N LYS A 343 9.14 12.17 6.17
CA LYS A 343 9.13 13.17 7.24
C LYS A 343 9.86 14.45 6.84
N SER A 344 10.95 14.35 6.07
CA SER A 344 11.67 15.53 5.58
C SER A 344 10.83 16.38 4.61
N LEU A 345 9.98 15.76 3.78
CA LEU A 345 9.07 16.44 2.87
C LEU A 345 7.92 17.17 3.58
N LEU A 346 7.49 16.70 4.75
CA LEU A 346 6.47 17.38 5.57
C LEU A 346 6.97 18.71 6.15
N ASN A 347 8.29 18.83 6.34
CA ASN A 347 8.91 19.99 6.99
C ASN A 347 9.37 21.07 5.98
N GLN A 348 9.18 20.86 4.67
CA GLN A 348 9.49 21.86 3.66
C GLN A 348 8.32 22.85 3.52
N PRO A 349 8.55 24.18 3.55
CA PRO A 349 7.51 25.13 3.19
C PRO A 349 7.11 24.88 1.74
N LYS A 350 5.81 24.71 1.50
CA LYS A 350 5.25 24.53 0.17
C LYS A 350 5.29 25.81 -0.65
#